data_AF-A0A8T3QU39-F1
#
_entry.id   AF-A0A8T3QU39-F1
#
_cell.length_a   1.000
_cell.length_b   1.000
_cell.length_c   1.000
_cell.angle_alpha   90.00
_cell.angle_beta   90.00
_cell.angle_gamma   90.00
#
_symmetry.space_group_name_H-M   'P 1'
#
loop_
_entity.id
_entity.type
_entity.pdbx_description
1 polymer ?
#
loop_
_entity_poly.entity_id
_entity_poly.type
_entity_poly.pdbx_seq_one_letter_code
_entity_poly.pdbx_strand_id
1 'polypeptide(L)'
;GDVFVAPLKSLGYSLNTKVPAELEEARKVLLAFAPHVLALDSDQYNTKIATEEAVMGLTWTGGILELRDDPETADTVYRIPEDGTLFWLDTWVILADAPHPNAAHAFLNFIHEPEVQAKETVTNQYATPNSEAKRFIDKKMLDDPAIFVPDDVLARLEGAEDTSTDPIRLDIWEEFKSKIGQA
;
A
#
# COMPACT_ATOMS: atom_id res chain seq x y z
N GLY A 1 6.95 1.83 -8.78
CA GLY A 1 7.36 0.55 -8.15
C GLY A 1 6.16 -0.38 -8.08
N ASP A 2 5.10 0.07 -7.41
CA ASP A 2 4.08 -0.82 -6.84
C ASP A 2 3.17 -1.49 -7.86
N VAL A 3 2.98 -0.87 -9.04
CA VAL A 3 2.22 -1.49 -10.14
C VAL A 3 2.88 -2.80 -10.64
N PHE A 4 4.19 -2.98 -10.44
CA PHE A 4 4.88 -4.23 -10.77
C PHE A 4 4.69 -5.33 -9.72
N VAL A 5 4.16 -5.02 -8.53
CA VAL A 5 4.01 -6.01 -7.45
C VAL A 5 3.04 -7.10 -7.88
N ALA A 6 1.80 -6.75 -8.23
CA ALA A 6 0.78 -7.73 -8.63
C ALA A 6 1.22 -8.65 -9.80
N PRO A 7 1.75 -8.16 -10.93
CA PRO A 7 2.19 -9.03 -12.02
C PRO A 7 3.40 -9.90 -11.62
N LEU A 8 4.36 -9.39 -10.85
CA LEU A 8 5.52 -10.19 -10.43
C LEU A 8 5.13 -11.27 -9.42
N LYS A 9 4.35 -10.92 -8.39
CA LYS A 9 3.90 -11.86 -7.37
C LYS A 9 3.00 -12.94 -7.93
N SER A 10 2.09 -12.59 -8.86
CA SER A 10 1.23 -13.60 -9.52
C SER A 10 2.00 -14.58 -10.41
N LEU A 11 3.22 -14.22 -10.86
CA LEU A 11 4.14 -15.11 -11.57
C LEU A 11 5.11 -15.87 -10.64
N GLY A 12 5.03 -15.64 -9.32
CA GLY A 12 5.92 -16.26 -8.34
C GLY A 12 7.31 -15.61 -8.25
N TYR A 13 7.50 -14.45 -8.88
CA TYR A 13 8.76 -13.71 -8.83
C TYR A 13 8.82 -12.76 -7.63
N SER A 14 10.05 -12.41 -7.25
CA SER A 14 10.30 -11.33 -6.29
C SER A 14 9.82 -10.00 -6.85
N LEU A 15 9.15 -9.17 -6.03
CA LEU A 15 8.78 -7.82 -6.47
C LEU A 15 10.00 -6.94 -6.76
N ASN A 16 11.17 -7.32 -6.23
CA ASN A 16 12.46 -6.64 -6.38
C ASN A 16 13.30 -7.14 -7.56
N THR A 17 12.79 -8.07 -8.38
CA THR A 17 13.59 -8.66 -9.45
C THR A 17 14.16 -7.62 -10.43
N LYS A 18 15.39 -7.87 -10.86
CA LYS A 18 16.09 -7.14 -11.94
C LYS A 18 16.43 -8.07 -13.11
N VAL A 19 15.86 -9.28 -13.12
CA VAL A 19 16.10 -10.27 -14.17
C VAL A 19 15.27 -9.88 -15.40
N PRO A 20 15.88 -9.58 -16.56
CA PRO A 20 15.15 -9.11 -17.73
C PRO A 20 14.04 -10.05 -18.21
N ALA A 21 14.25 -11.37 -18.10
CA ALA A 21 13.25 -12.35 -18.50
C ALA A 21 11.99 -12.30 -17.62
N GLU A 22 12.16 -12.17 -16.31
CA GLU A 22 11.04 -12.06 -15.35
C GLU A 22 10.27 -10.75 -15.56
N LEU A 23 10.98 -9.65 -15.84
CA LEU A 23 10.37 -8.35 -16.16
C LEU A 23 9.58 -8.38 -17.48
N GLU A 24 10.06 -9.10 -18.49
CA GLU A 24 9.32 -9.25 -19.76
C GLU A 24 8.06 -10.10 -19.58
N GLU A 25 8.05 -11.08 -18.69
CA GLU A 25 6.83 -11.81 -18.35
C GLU A 25 5.83 -10.93 -17.59
N ALA A 26 6.31 -10.15 -16.60
CA ALA A 26 5.47 -9.18 -15.90
C ALA A 26 4.91 -8.10 -16.83
N ARG A 27 5.68 -7.66 -17.84
CA ARG A 27 5.23 -6.74 -18.89
C ARG A 27 4.01 -7.28 -19.62
N LYS A 28 4.01 -8.56 -20.02
CA LYS A 28 2.86 -9.16 -20.72
C LYS A 28 1.60 -9.13 -19.87
N VAL A 29 1.72 -9.42 -18.57
CA VAL A 29 0.61 -9.35 -17.62
C VAL A 29 0.09 -7.91 -17.50
N LEU A 30 0.98 -6.94 -17.32
CA LEU A 30 0.61 -5.52 -17.22
C LEU A 30 -0.09 -5.00 -18.49
N LEU A 31 0.48 -5.26 -19.66
CA LEU A 31 -0.09 -4.79 -20.91
C LEU A 31 -1.45 -5.44 -21.22
N ALA A 32 -1.64 -6.71 -20.84
CA ALA A 32 -2.94 -7.36 -20.94
C ALA A 32 -3.97 -6.74 -19.99
N PHE A 33 -3.53 -6.20 -18.84
CA PHE A 33 -4.41 -5.54 -17.88
C PHE A 33 -4.72 -4.08 -18.25
N ALA A 34 -3.86 -3.40 -19.01
CA ALA A 34 -3.98 -1.97 -19.31
C ALA A 34 -5.36 -1.51 -19.84
N PRO A 35 -6.06 -2.26 -20.73
CA PRO A 35 -7.40 -1.87 -21.21
C PRO A 35 -8.48 -1.87 -20.12
N HIS A 36 -8.23 -2.52 -18.98
CA HIS A 36 -9.14 -2.63 -17.86
C HIS A 36 -8.89 -1.59 -16.76
N VAL A 37 -7.86 -0.76 -16.91
CA VAL A 37 -7.50 0.26 -15.91
C VAL A 37 -8.36 1.49 -16.12
N LEU A 38 -9.17 1.81 -15.10
CA LEU A 38 -9.96 3.04 -15.07
C LEU A 38 -9.10 4.27 -14.80
N ALA A 39 -8.22 4.19 -13.80
CA ALA A 39 -7.39 5.30 -13.35
C ALA A 39 -6.11 4.79 -12.67
N LEU A 40 -5.07 5.62 -12.71
CA LEU A 40 -3.89 5.48 -11.87
C LEU A 40 -3.92 6.62 -10.86
N ASP A 41 -4.19 6.28 -9.61
CA ASP A 41 -4.46 7.23 -8.54
C ASP A 41 -4.10 6.60 -7.19
N SER A 42 -3.65 7.42 -6.23
CA SER A 42 -3.21 6.98 -4.91
C SER A 42 -4.04 7.56 -3.76
N ASP A 43 -5.10 8.33 -4.04
CA ASP A 43 -5.82 9.14 -3.04
C ASP A 43 -7.35 8.94 -3.07
N GLN A 44 -7.93 8.82 -4.26
CA GLN A 44 -9.37 8.81 -4.54
C GLN A 44 -9.95 7.41 -4.82
N TYR A 45 -9.18 6.34 -4.68
CA TYR A 45 -9.65 4.98 -4.96
C TYR A 45 -10.88 4.59 -4.11
N ASN A 46 -10.96 5.03 -2.85
CA ASN A 46 -12.14 4.79 -2.00
C ASN A 46 -13.40 5.43 -2.57
N THR A 47 -13.31 6.69 -3.03
CA THR A 47 -14.45 7.37 -3.67
C THR A 47 -14.90 6.64 -4.93
N LYS A 48 -13.96 6.16 -5.75
CA LYS A 48 -14.28 5.44 -6.99
C LYS A 48 -14.95 4.09 -6.75
N ILE A 49 -14.56 3.40 -5.69
CA ILE A 49 -15.22 2.17 -5.25
C ILE A 49 -16.62 2.50 -4.72
N ALA A 50 -16.74 3.54 -3.89
CA ALA A 50 -18.01 3.93 -3.28
C ALA A 50 -19.06 4.44 -4.29
N THR A 51 -18.62 5.08 -5.38
CA THR A 51 -19.53 5.52 -6.46
C THR A 51 -19.77 4.47 -7.54
N GLU A 52 -19.28 3.23 -7.34
CA GLU A 52 -19.33 2.13 -8.31
C GLU A 52 -18.64 2.44 -9.65
N GLU A 53 -17.80 3.48 -9.73
CA GLU A 53 -16.96 3.75 -10.91
C GLU A 53 -15.92 2.65 -11.11
N ALA A 54 -15.39 2.09 -10.01
CA ALA A 54 -14.42 1.01 -9.99
C ALA A 54 -14.93 -0.17 -9.16
N VAL A 55 -14.82 -1.39 -9.72
CA VAL A 55 -15.24 -2.62 -9.02
C VAL A 55 -14.14 -3.23 -8.15
N MET A 56 -12.87 -2.86 -8.39
CA MET A 56 -11.71 -3.28 -7.60
C MET A 56 -10.54 -2.32 -7.80
N GLY A 57 -9.57 -2.33 -6.88
CA GLY A 57 -8.35 -1.56 -7.00
C GLY A 57 -7.17 -2.23 -6.29
N LEU A 58 -5.96 -1.90 -6.75
CA LEU A 58 -4.75 -2.06 -5.95
C LEU A 58 -4.69 -0.85 -5.01
N THR A 59 -4.92 -1.06 -3.72
CA THR A 59 -5.07 0.03 -2.74
C THR A 59 -4.16 -0.19 -1.53
N TRP A 60 -3.97 0.87 -0.74
CA TRP A 60 -3.38 0.77 0.59
C TRP A 60 -4.39 0.16 1.58
N THR A 61 -3.89 -0.30 2.72
CA THR A 61 -4.71 -0.92 3.78
C THR A 61 -5.63 0.09 4.49
N GLY A 62 -5.23 1.36 4.55
CA GLY A 62 -5.92 2.41 5.30
C GLY A 62 -7.20 2.88 4.62
N GLY A 63 -8.10 3.46 5.42
CA GLY A 63 -9.38 3.98 4.95
C GLY A 63 -10.44 2.93 4.62
N ILE A 64 -10.13 1.63 4.73
CA ILE A 64 -11.10 0.56 4.44
C ILE A 64 -12.32 0.58 5.38
N LEU A 65 -12.16 1.03 6.63
CA LEU A 65 -13.29 1.10 7.54
C LEU A 65 -14.28 2.19 7.12
N GLU A 66 -13.83 3.25 6.43
CA GLU A 66 -14.75 4.26 5.90
C GLU A 66 -15.72 3.64 4.90
N LEU A 67 -15.24 2.76 4.02
CA LEU A 67 -16.08 2.01 3.10
C LEU A 67 -16.96 0.96 3.82
N ARG A 68 -16.47 0.35 4.90
CA ARG A 68 -17.22 -0.70 5.62
C ARG A 68 -18.29 -0.15 6.56
N ASP A 69 -18.11 1.06 7.06
CA ASP A 69 -19.05 1.71 7.98
C ASP A 69 -20.16 2.48 7.24
N ASP A 70 -20.04 2.70 5.93
CA ASP A 70 -21.12 3.19 5.07
C ASP A 70 -22.04 2.02 4.64
N PRO A 71 -23.36 2.06 4.95
CA PRO A 71 -24.30 1.00 4.57
C PRO A 71 -24.34 0.66 3.08
N GLU A 72 -24.07 1.63 2.19
CA GLU A 72 -24.12 1.42 0.74
C GLU A 72 -22.88 0.68 0.23
N THR A 73 -21.76 0.72 0.96
CA THR A 73 -20.49 0.09 0.57
C THR A 73 -20.01 -0.96 1.55
N ALA A 74 -20.86 -1.34 2.52
CA ALA A 74 -20.53 -2.23 3.64
C ALA A 74 -20.08 -3.65 3.21
N ASP A 75 -20.36 -4.05 1.96
CA ASP A 75 -19.91 -5.31 1.35
C ASP A 75 -18.48 -5.22 0.77
N THR A 76 -17.85 -4.05 0.79
CA THR A 76 -16.47 -3.85 0.35
C THR A 76 -15.49 -4.65 1.21
N VAL A 77 -14.57 -5.35 0.56
CA VAL A 77 -13.58 -6.20 1.20
C VAL A 77 -12.16 -5.82 0.82
N TYR A 78 -11.31 -5.66 1.83
CA TYR A 78 -9.85 -5.65 1.64
C TYR A 78 -9.29 -7.05 1.73
N ARG A 79 -8.35 -7.39 0.84
CA ARG A 79 -7.72 -8.71 0.77
C ARG A 79 -6.23 -8.58 0.48
N ILE A 80 -5.44 -9.33 1.23
CA ILE A 80 -4.03 -9.57 0.94
C ILE A 80 -3.96 -10.84 0.06
N PRO A 81 -3.38 -10.78 -1.16
CA PRO A 81 -3.28 -11.94 -2.04
C PRO A 81 -2.49 -13.11 -1.42
N GLU A 82 -2.88 -14.34 -1.74
CA GLU A 82 -2.23 -15.54 -1.21
C GLU A 82 -0.77 -15.67 -1.66
N ASP A 83 -0.47 -15.20 -2.88
CA ASP A 83 0.87 -15.14 -3.50
C ASP A 83 1.79 -14.08 -2.86
N GLY A 84 1.28 -13.33 -1.88
CA GLY A 84 1.98 -12.25 -1.20
C GLY A 84 1.89 -10.92 -1.94
N THR A 85 2.30 -9.85 -1.26
CA THR A 85 2.30 -8.48 -1.78
C THR A 85 3.40 -7.66 -1.12
N LEU A 86 3.43 -6.35 -1.40
CA LEU A 86 4.33 -5.38 -0.80
C LEU A 86 4.09 -5.27 0.72
N PHE A 87 5.17 -5.48 1.48
CA PHE A 87 5.31 -4.94 2.83
C PHE A 87 5.87 -3.52 2.73
N TRP A 88 5.21 -2.55 3.35
CA TRP A 88 5.60 -1.15 3.32
C TRP A 88 5.57 -0.57 4.73
N LEU A 89 6.36 0.48 4.94
CA LEU A 89 6.40 1.25 6.18
C LEU A 89 6.74 2.70 5.84
N ASP A 90 6.05 3.63 6.49
CA ASP A 90 6.44 5.04 6.46
C ASP A 90 7.29 5.35 7.69
N THR A 91 8.35 6.13 7.48
CA THR A 91 9.23 6.56 8.56
C THR A 91 9.39 8.07 8.56
N TRP A 92 9.42 8.65 9.75
CA TRP A 92 9.87 10.02 9.92
C TRP A 92 11.39 10.10 9.79
N VAL A 93 11.88 11.16 9.15
CA VAL A 93 13.31 11.48 9.04
C VAL A 93 13.55 12.95 9.34
N ILE A 94 14.71 13.28 9.92
CA ILE A 94 15.19 14.66 10.07
C ILE A 94 16.26 14.89 9.00
N LEU A 95 16.04 15.86 8.12
CA LEU A 95 17.02 16.22 7.09
C LEU A 95 18.29 16.80 7.71
N ALA A 96 19.44 16.52 7.09
CA ALA A 96 20.74 16.97 7.59
C ALA A 96 20.87 18.50 7.70
N ASP A 97 20.12 19.23 6.88
CA ASP A 97 20.07 20.69 6.81
C ASP A 97 18.76 21.28 7.37
N ALA A 98 18.00 20.50 8.15
CA ALA A 98 16.75 20.96 8.75
C ALA A 98 16.97 22.28 9.52
N PRO A 99 16.19 23.35 9.25
CA PRO A 99 16.43 24.66 9.86
C PRO A 99 16.10 24.69 11.37
N HIS A 100 15.32 23.72 11.84
CA HIS A 100 14.85 23.61 13.23
C HIS A 100 14.95 22.16 13.75
N PRO A 101 16.17 21.58 13.87
CA PRO A 101 16.34 20.17 14.22
C PRO A 101 15.81 19.86 15.64
N ASN A 102 15.93 20.80 16.58
CA ASN A 102 15.39 20.64 17.93
C ASN A 102 13.85 20.54 17.95
N ALA A 103 13.16 21.32 17.10
CA ALA A 103 11.71 21.25 16.99
C ALA A 103 11.27 19.93 16.33
N ALA A 104 12.02 19.46 15.32
CA ALA A 104 11.78 18.15 14.73
C ALA A 104 11.94 17.03 15.75
N HIS A 105 12.99 17.04 16.57
CA HIS A 105 13.15 16.08 17.66
C HIS A 105 12.00 16.15 18.68
N ALA A 106 11.56 17.35 19.06
CA ALA A 106 10.42 17.52 19.97
C ALA A 106 9.13 16.93 19.38
N PHE A 107 8.88 17.15 18.09
CA PHE A 107 7.75 16.55 17.37
C PHE A 107 7.87 15.01 17.32
N LEU A 108 9.05 14.47 17.01
CA LEU A 108 9.25 13.02 17.01
C LEU A 108 9.02 12.41 18.38
N ASN A 109 9.44 13.07 19.47
CA ASN A 109 9.14 12.58 20.81
C ASN A 109 7.63 12.55 21.07
N PHE A 110 6.93 13.63 20.71
CA PHE A 110 5.48 13.73 20.87
C PHE A 110 4.72 12.68 20.05
N ILE A 111 5.01 12.56 18.74
CA ILE A 111 4.29 11.64 17.86
C ILE A 111 4.55 10.17 18.23
N HIS A 112 5.65 9.86 18.93
CA HIS A 112 5.95 8.52 19.43
C HIS A 112 5.31 8.18 20.78
N GLU A 113 4.70 9.14 21.48
CA GLU A 113 3.96 8.85 22.71
C GLU A 113 2.85 7.82 22.44
N PRO A 114 2.69 6.77 23.28
CA PRO A 114 1.74 5.68 23.00
C PRO A 114 0.30 6.13 22.72
N GLU A 115 -0.22 7.09 23.50
CA GLU A 115 -1.56 7.65 23.29
C GLU A 115 -1.69 8.45 22.00
N VAL A 116 -0.61 9.11 21.58
CA VAL A 116 -0.59 9.91 20.35
C VAL A 116 -0.52 8.98 19.14
N GLN A 117 0.33 7.95 19.17
CA GLN A 117 0.33 6.93 18.11
C GLN A 117 -0.99 6.17 18.01
N ALA A 118 -1.63 5.86 19.14
CA ALA A 118 -2.94 5.20 19.10
C ALA A 118 -3.99 6.08 18.42
N LYS A 119 -3.99 7.40 18.70
CA LYS A 119 -4.87 8.37 18.02
C LYS A 119 -4.58 8.45 16.52
N GLU A 120 -3.31 8.45 16.13
CA GLU A 120 -2.90 8.40 14.72
C GLU A 120 -3.44 7.14 14.05
N THR A 121 -3.18 5.96 14.63
CA THR A 121 -3.68 4.69 14.12
C THR A 121 -5.18 4.69 13.98
N VAL A 122 -5.93 5.10 15.01
CA VAL A 122 -7.41 5.15 14.96
C VAL A 122 -7.92 6.09 13.87
N THR A 123 -7.21 7.20 13.64
CA THR A 123 -7.59 8.19 12.63
C THR A 123 -7.32 7.69 11.21
N ASN A 124 -6.13 7.13 10.95
CA ASN A 124 -5.68 6.79 9.60
C ASN A 124 -5.87 5.31 9.25
N GLN A 125 -6.20 4.47 10.23
CA GLN A 125 -6.44 3.03 10.09
C GLN A 125 -5.22 2.24 9.62
N TYR A 126 -4.02 2.71 9.96
CA TYR A 126 -2.75 2.01 9.74
C TYR A 126 -2.20 1.45 11.04
N ALA A 127 -1.66 0.24 11.01
CA ALA A 127 -1.10 -0.38 12.19
C ALA A 127 0.13 0.38 12.71
N THR A 128 0.09 0.72 14.00
CA THR A 128 1.25 1.24 14.73
C THR A 128 2.29 0.14 15.00
N PRO A 129 3.60 0.43 14.82
CA PRO A 129 4.68 -0.44 15.28
C PRO A 129 4.93 -0.32 16.81
N ASN A 130 4.34 0.67 17.49
CA ASN A 130 4.49 0.88 18.92
C ASN A 130 3.58 -0.08 19.69
N SER A 131 4.17 -1.11 20.30
CA SER A 131 3.43 -2.11 21.07
C SER A 131 2.66 -1.53 22.26
N GLU A 132 3.15 -0.44 22.86
CA GLU A 132 2.49 0.21 24.00
C GLU A 132 1.25 1.00 23.56
N ALA A 133 1.24 1.53 22.33
CA ALA A 133 0.09 2.25 21.77
C ALA A 133 -1.14 1.35 21.64
N LYS A 134 -0.95 0.04 21.41
CA LYS A 134 -2.04 -0.94 21.30
C LYS A 134 -2.95 -0.99 22.53
N ARG A 135 -2.48 -0.57 23.71
CA ARG A 135 -3.29 -0.52 24.94
C ARG A 135 -4.40 0.54 24.90
N PHE A 136 -4.29 1.51 23.99
CA PHE A 136 -5.23 2.61 23.80
C PHE A 136 -6.10 2.44 22.56
N ILE A 137 -6.03 1.28 21.89
CA ILE A 137 -6.80 0.96 20.68
C ILE A 137 -7.87 -0.07 21.05
N ASP A 138 -9.09 0.14 20.54
CA ASP A 138 -10.21 -0.78 20.79
C ASP A 138 -9.95 -2.17 20.22
N LYS A 139 -10.41 -3.19 20.95
CA LYS A 139 -10.23 -4.60 20.57
C LYS A 139 -10.76 -4.90 19.16
N LYS A 140 -11.89 -4.30 18.77
CA LYS A 140 -12.48 -4.47 17.43
C LYS A 140 -11.47 -4.14 16.31
N MET A 141 -10.70 -3.07 16.48
CA MET A 141 -9.70 -2.64 15.51
C MET A 141 -8.43 -3.50 15.59
N LEU A 142 -7.99 -3.85 16.80
CA LEU A 142 -6.85 -4.75 17.02
C LEU A 142 -7.07 -6.14 16.42
N ASP A 143 -8.31 -6.62 16.39
CA ASP A 143 -8.69 -7.90 15.80
C ASP A 143 -8.95 -7.80 14.28
N ASP A 144 -8.93 -6.61 13.68
CA ASP A 144 -9.20 -6.46 12.25
C ASP A 144 -7.95 -6.79 11.42
N PRO A 145 -7.96 -7.90 10.64
CA PRO A 145 -6.79 -8.35 9.91
C PRO A 145 -6.44 -7.47 8.69
N ALA A 146 -7.32 -6.54 8.28
CA ALA A 146 -6.98 -5.55 7.27
C ALA A 146 -6.08 -4.43 7.84
N ILE A 147 -6.11 -4.22 9.16
CA ILE A 147 -5.32 -3.20 9.85
C ILE A 147 -4.13 -3.87 10.53
N PHE A 148 -4.38 -4.77 11.49
CA PHE A 148 -3.35 -5.54 12.18
C PHE A 148 -3.20 -6.91 11.53
N VAL A 149 -2.38 -6.95 10.49
CA VAL A 149 -2.13 -8.14 9.68
C VAL A 149 -1.52 -9.27 10.54
N PRO A 150 -2.07 -10.50 10.48
CA PRO A 150 -1.52 -11.65 11.20
C PRO A 150 -0.08 -12.01 10.79
N ASP A 151 0.70 -12.56 11.72
CA ASP A 151 2.13 -12.87 11.52
C ASP A 151 2.39 -13.83 10.36
N ASP A 152 1.51 -14.81 10.13
CA ASP A 152 1.61 -15.78 9.02
C ASP A 152 1.32 -15.15 7.64
N VAL A 153 0.53 -14.07 7.62
CA VAL A 153 0.31 -13.26 6.43
C VAL A 153 1.51 -12.34 6.21
N LEU A 154 2.01 -11.67 7.26
CA LEU A 154 3.20 -10.83 7.20
C LEU A 154 4.43 -11.59 6.67
N ALA A 155 4.61 -12.85 7.07
CA ALA A 155 5.71 -13.69 6.63
C ALA A 155 5.75 -13.97 5.11
N ARG A 156 4.65 -13.71 4.39
CA ARG A 156 4.55 -13.86 2.93
C ARG A 156 4.74 -12.55 2.17
N LEU A 157 4.80 -11.43 2.88
CA LEU A 157 5.00 -10.12 2.29
C LEU A 157 6.48 -9.85 2.05
N GLU A 158 6.76 -8.99 1.08
CA GLU A 158 8.13 -8.67 0.68
C GLU A 158 8.35 -7.15 0.76
N GLY A 159 9.44 -6.71 1.39
CA GLY A 159 9.80 -5.29 1.43
C GLY A 159 10.35 -4.80 0.09
N ALA A 160 10.05 -3.56 -0.28
CA ALA A 160 10.58 -2.96 -1.50
C ALA A 160 12.04 -2.54 -1.36
N GLU A 161 12.84 -2.85 -2.37
CA GLU A 161 14.13 -2.25 -2.67
C GLU A 161 13.95 -1.13 -3.71
N ASP A 162 14.93 -0.23 -3.79
CA ASP A 162 14.93 0.78 -4.84
C ASP A 162 15.23 0.15 -6.21
N THR A 163 14.18 0.03 -7.02
CA THR A 163 14.22 -0.35 -8.43
C THR A 163 13.79 0.80 -9.34
N SER A 164 13.70 2.04 -8.83
CA SER A 164 13.16 3.18 -9.57
C SER A 164 14.04 3.60 -10.75
N THR A 165 15.33 3.29 -10.68
CA THR A 165 16.31 3.59 -11.74
C THR A 165 16.52 2.44 -12.72
N ASP A 166 15.76 1.35 -12.62
CA ASP A 166 15.88 0.23 -13.55
C ASP A 166 15.29 0.61 -14.92
N PRO A 167 16.09 0.60 -16.01
CA PRO A 167 15.63 1.08 -17.30
C PRO A 167 14.53 0.22 -17.91
N ILE A 168 14.53 -1.10 -17.66
CA ILE A 168 13.53 -2.01 -18.21
C ILE A 168 12.17 -1.72 -17.55
N ARG A 169 12.15 -1.50 -16.23
CA ARG A 169 10.93 -1.12 -15.51
C ARG A 169 10.39 0.24 -15.97
N LEU A 170 11.26 1.21 -16.23
CA LEU A 170 10.86 2.52 -16.75
C LEU A 170 10.21 2.39 -18.14
N ASP A 171 10.83 1.64 -19.05
CA ASP A 171 10.29 1.41 -20.40
C ASP A 171 8.93 0.71 -20.34
N ILE A 172 8.80 -0.35 -19.53
CA ILE A 172 7.53 -1.07 -19.32
C ILE A 172 6.46 -0.13 -18.77
N TRP A 173 6.82 0.74 -17.82
CA TRP A 173 5.89 1.68 -17.20
C TRP A 173 5.34 2.71 -18.18
N GLU A 174 6.20 3.31 -19.00
CA GLU A 174 5.77 4.26 -20.02
C GLU A 174 4.88 3.61 -21.06
N GLU A 175 5.22 2.39 -21.49
CA GLU A 175 4.39 1.64 -22.41
C GLU A 175 3.02 1.30 -21.80
N PHE A 176 2.99 0.78 -20.57
CA PHE A 176 1.75 0.46 -19.87
C PHE A 176 0.82 1.67 -19.79
N LYS A 177 1.33 2.83 -19.35
CA LYS A 177 0.55 4.08 -19.33
C LYS A 177 0.00 4.45 -20.70
N SER A 178 0.79 4.26 -21.76
CA SER A 178 0.36 4.57 -23.13
C SER A 178 -0.78 3.69 -23.63
N LYS A 179 -1.00 2.51 -23.02
CA LYS A 179 -2.02 1.53 -23.40
C LYS A 179 -3.30 1.61 -22.57
N ILE A 180 -3.29 2.34 -21.46
CA ILE A 180 -4.50 2.55 -20.65
C ILE A 180 -5.56 3.27 -21.50
N GLY A 181 -6.78 2.74 -21.48
CA GLY A 181 -7.92 3.29 -22.23
C GLY A 181 -7.87 3.06 -23.75
N GLN A 182 -6.91 2.29 -24.26
CA GLN A 182 -6.88 1.86 -25.66
C GLN A 182 -7.39 0.42 -25.74
N ALA A 183 -8.58 0.23 -26.32
CA ALA A 183 -9.18 -1.08 -26.60
C ALA A 183 -8.81 -1.57 -28.01
#